data_AF-X1I7X7-F1
#
_entry.id   AF-X1I7X7-F1
#
_cell.length_a   1.000
_cell.length_b   1.000
_cell.length_c   1.000
_cell.angle_alpha   90.00
_cell.angle_beta   90.00
_cell.angle_gamma   90.00
#
_symmetry.space_group_name_H-M   'P 1'
#
loop_
_entity.id
_entity.type
_entity.pdbx_description
1 polymer ?
#
loop_
_entity_poly.entity_id
_entity_poly.type
_entity_poly.pdbx_seq_one_letter_code
_entity_poly.pdbx_strand_id
1 'polypeptide(L)'
;LADLKEYAGELLATFQCAVPDPYAEVMLNTWNAYQCWINFQFSRSISGYAVGLRRCMGTRDSLQDLLGYMHMAPHKARQRIVELMRAVHLENGGCRHQYSALLQEGSEDVGYSDDHLWAILAVAAYLKETGDLSLLDEEFTYSDNGGLSEDLYHHLLRAVQYSFNDRGAHGLPRLRAADWNDTIGEGPDEEVSESVLVGMMLVKMAKDMVRLTKLG
;
A
#
# COMPACT_ATOMS: atom_id res chain seq x y z
N LEU A 1 7.23 17.82 -26.70
CA LEU A 1 7.58 18.71 -25.56
C LEU A 1 6.36 19.44 -25.02
N ALA A 2 5.51 20.02 -25.89
CA ALA A 2 4.25 20.65 -25.46
C ALA A 2 3.36 19.66 -24.69
N ASP A 3 3.09 18.50 -25.27
CA ASP A 3 2.21 17.48 -24.68
C ASP A 3 2.70 16.99 -23.31
N LEU A 4 4.01 16.86 -23.11
CA LEU A 4 4.57 16.49 -21.81
C LEU A 4 4.36 17.57 -20.76
N LYS A 5 4.48 18.85 -21.13
CA LYS A 5 4.25 19.97 -20.22
C LYS A 5 2.77 20.09 -19.87
N GLU A 6 1.88 19.87 -20.83
CA GLU A 6 0.44 19.85 -20.63
C GLU A 6 0.07 18.71 -19.68
N TYR A 7 0.48 17.48 -19.98
CA TYR A 7 0.22 16.31 -19.13
C TYR A 7 0.74 16.48 -17.70
N ALA A 8 1.99 16.93 -17.53
CA ALA A 8 2.54 17.18 -16.19
C ALA A 8 1.82 18.34 -15.48
N GLY A 9 1.44 19.38 -16.23
CA GLY A 9 0.70 20.53 -15.72
C GLY A 9 -0.68 20.14 -15.20
N GLU A 10 -1.41 19.28 -15.92
CA GLU A 10 -2.72 18.77 -15.49
C GLU A 10 -2.63 18.00 -14.17
N LEU A 11 -1.65 17.11 -14.03
CA LEU A 11 -1.44 16.37 -12.78
C LEU A 11 -1.19 17.33 -11.60
N LEU A 12 -0.23 18.24 -11.75
CA LEU A 12 0.19 19.16 -10.70
C LEU A 12 -0.87 20.21 -10.36
N ALA A 13 -1.76 20.55 -11.30
CA ALA A 13 -2.83 21.53 -11.09
C ALA A 13 -3.93 21.02 -10.14
N THR A 14 -3.99 19.73 -9.84
CA THR A 14 -5.05 19.13 -9.02
C THR A 14 -5.12 19.72 -7.60
N PHE A 15 -3.95 20.01 -7.01
CA PHE A 15 -3.86 20.70 -5.74
C PHE A 15 -2.84 21.83 -5.84
N GLN A 16 -3.27 23.05 -5.51
CA GLN A 16 -2.44 24.25 -5.46
C GLN A 16 -2.86 25.06 -4.24
N CYS A 17 -1.89 25.62 -3.52
CA CYS A 17 -2.15 26.43 -2.34
C CYS A 17 -1.22 27.65 -2.29
N ALA A 18 -1.70 28.74 -1.68
CA ALA A 18 -0.87 29.89 -1.38
C ALA A 18 -0.50 29.87 0.10
N VAL A 19 0.78 29.95 0.43
CA VAL A 19 1.26 29.96 1.81
C VAL A 19 2.34 31.04 2.00
N PRO A 20 2.50 31.60 3.23
CA PRO A 20 3.42 32.71 3.44
C PRO A 20 4.90 32.39 3.15
N ASP A 21 5.30 31.12 3.26
CA ASP A 21 6.65 30.67 2.98
C ASP A 21 6.78 30.23 1.50
N PRO A 22 7.57 30.94 0.67
CA PRO A 22 7.69 30.62 -0.75
C PRO A 22 8.36 29.26 -1.01
N TYR A 23 9.21 28.75 -0.10
CA TYR A 23 9.80 27.42 -0.25
C TYR A 23 8.78 26.33 0.03
N ALA A 24 7.96 26.51 1.07
CA ALA A 24 6.86 25.60 1.35
C ALA A 24 5.84 25.57 0.21
N GLU A 25 5.51 26.75 -0.35
CA GLU A 25 4.60 26.88 -1.48
C GLU A 25 5.10 26.07 -2.69
N VAL A 26 6.37 26.25 -3.08
CA VAL A 26 6.96 25.51 -4.21
C VAL A 26 7.03 24.00 -3.94
N MET A 27 7.29 23.59 -2.70
CA MET A 27 7.27 22.16 -2.34
C MET A 27 5.87 21.56 -2.46
N LEU A 28 4.85 22.22 -1.93
CA LEU A 28 3.46 21.74 -1.96
C LEU A 28 2.90 21.72 -3.39
N ASN A 29 3.18 22.75 -4.16
CA ASN A 29 2.57 22.97 -5.47
C ASN A 29 3.33 22.31 -6.63
N THR A 30 4.58 21.87 -6.42
CA THR A 30 5.40 21.34 -7.51
C THR A 30 6.23 20.13 -7.09
N TRP A 31 7.25 20.32 -6.24
CA TRP A 31 8.27 19.28 -6.08
C TRP A 31 7.79 18.03 -5.34
N ASN A 32 6.96 18.19 -4.31
CA ASN A 32 6.42 17.05 -3.57
C ASN A 32 5.46 16.24 -4.44
N ALA A 33 4.51 16.90 -5.11
CA ALA A 33 3.58 16.25 -6.03
C ALA A 33 4.31 15.56 -7.20
N TYR A 34 5.31 16.22 -7.79
CA TYR A 34 6.17 15.62 -8.81
C TYR A 34 6.89 14.38 -8.29
N GLN A 35 7.48 14.43 -7.10
CA GLN A 35 8.16 13.29 -6.50
C GLN A 35 7.20 12.13 -6.20
N CYS A 36 5.98 12.40 -5.70
CA CYS A 36 4.94 11.38 -5.53
C CYS A 36 4.59 10.70 -6.85
N TRP A 37 4.49 11.46 -7.94
CA TRP A 37 4.29 10.90 -9.27
C TRP A 37 5.46 9.99 -9.69
N ILE A 38 6.71 10.42 -9.51
CA ILE A 38 7.87 9.59 -9.84
C ILE A 38 7.92 8.32 -8.98
N ASN A 39 7.64 8.42 -7.67
CA ASN A 39 7.59 7.27 -6.76
C ASN A 39 6.51 6.26 -7.18
N PHE A 40 5.32 6.72 -7.57
CA PHE A 40 4.26 5.83 -8.07
C PHE A 40 4.71 5.00 -9.30
N GLN A 41 5.55 5.60 -10.17
CA GLN A 41 6.03 4.97 -11.39
C GLN A 41 7.18 4.00 -11.16
N PHE A 42 8.13 4.36 -10.29
CA PHE A 42 9.40 3.62 -10.14
C PHE A 42 9.57 2.93 -8.80
N SER A 43 8.69 3.20 -7.82
CA SER A 43 8.82 2.75 -6.43
C SER A 43 10.24 3.04 -5.92
N ARG A 44 11.01 2.00 -5.57
CA ARG A 44 12.42 2.07 -5.16
C ARG A 44 13.36 1.33 -6.13
N SER A 45 12.91 1.08 -7.36
CA SER A 45 13.60 0.20 -8.32
C SER A 45 14.86 0.84 -8.92
N ILE A 46 14.79 2.10 -9.38
CA ILE A 46 15.85 2.76 -10.16
C ILE A 46 16.06 4.19 -9.66
N SER A 47 17.30 4.53 -9.30
CA SER A 47 17.73 5.89 -8.95
C SER A 47 19.24 6.04 -9.10
N GLY A 48 19.80 7.18 -8.66
CA GLY A 48 21.26 7.34 -8.53
C GLY A 48 21.91 6.40 -7.50
N TYR A 49 21.11 5.70 -6.69
CA TYR A 49 21.56 4.75 -5.66
C TYR A 49 20.99 3.34 -5.88
N ALA A 50 19.73 3.23 -6.31
CA ALA A 50 19.09 1.97 -6.64
C ALA A 50 19.41 1.58 -8.08
N VAL A 51 20.16 0.48 -8.25
CA VAL A 51 20.78 0.11 -9.53
C VAL A 51 19.86 -0.61 -10.52
N GLY A 52 18.56 -0.76 -10.24
CA GLY A 52 17.60 -1.38 -11.17
C GLY A 52 17.71 -2.89 -11.34
N LEU A 53 18.54 -3.56 -10.54
CA LEU A 53 18.70 -5.02 -10.62
C LEU A 53 17.57 -5.77 -9.92
N ARG A 54 17.02 -5.21 -8.84
CA ARG A 54 15.79 -5.71 -8.22
C ARG A 54 14.60 -5.26 -9.08
N ARG A 55 13.92 -6.22 -9.70
CA ARG A 55 12.80 -5.98 -10.65
C ARG A 55 11.44 -5.87 -9.97
N CYS A 56 11.41 -5.98 -8.64
CA CYS A 56 10.20 -5.93 -7.86
C CYS A 56 10.10 -4.60 -7.10
N MET A 57 8.89 -4.10 -6.96
CA MET A 57 8.52 -2.98 -6.11
C MET A 57 8.05 -3.52 -4.76
N GLY A 58 8.39 -2.89 -3.65
CA GLY A 58 7.85 -3.29 -2.35
C GLY A 58 6.32 -3.14 -2.35
N THR A 59 5.61 -4.13 -1.82
CA THR A 59 4.14 -4.08 -1.74
C THR A 59 3.71 -2.92 -0.86
N ARG A 60 4.27 -2.84 0.35
CA ARG A 60 4.11 -1.70 1.27
C ARG A 60 4.47 -0.37 0.61
N ASP A 61 5.61 -0.28 -0.06
CA ASP A 61 6.05 0.97 -0.71
C ASP A 61 5.04 1.42 -1.76
N SER A 62 4.57 0.49 -2.60
CA SER A 62 3.60 0.79 -3.64
C SER A 62 2.26 1.25 -3.07
N LEU A 63 1.81 0.64 -1.97
CA LEU A 63 0.58 1.03 -1.27
C LEU A 63 0.70 2.39 -0.57
N GLN A 64 1.88 2.73 -0.04
CA GLN A 64 2.14 4.05 0.56
C GLN A 64 2.27 5.15 -0.51
N ASP A 65 2.95 4.86 -1.62
CA ASP A 65 3.14 5.82 -2.72
C ASP A 65 1.78 6.25 -3.33
N LEU A 66 0.75 5.39 -3.27
CA LEU A 66 -0.62 5.75 -3.65
C LEU A 66 -1.18 6.94 -2.86
N LEU A 67 -0.88 7.05 -1.56
CA LEU A 67 -1.41 8.11 -0.68
C LEU A 67 -1.02 9.51 -1.16
N GLY A 68 0.16 9.63 -1.76
CA GLY A 68 0.66 10.89 -2.31
C GLY A 68 0.27 11.14 -3.77
N TYR A 69 -0.27 10.15 -4.47
CA TYR A 69 -0.49 10.20 -5.93
C TYR A 69 -1.97 10.16 -6.35
N MET A 70 -2.83 9.50 -5.55
CA MET A 70 -4.20 9.19 -5.95
C MET A 70 -5.06 10.40 -6.30
N HIS A 71 -4.83 11.56 -5.67
CA HIS A 71 -5.54 12.79 -5.99
C HIS A 71 -5.23 13.27 -7.42
N MET A 72 -4.00 13.12 -7.90
CA MET A 72 -3.61 13.55 -9.25
C MET A 72 -4.14 12.61 -10.35
N ALA A 73 -4.23 11.31 -10.09
CA ALA A 73 -4.66 10.32 -11.08
C ALA A 73 -5.41 9.14 -10.43
N PRO A 74 -6.67 9.35 -9.98
CA PRO A 74 -7.41 8.34 -9.22
C PRO A 74 -7.63 7.06 -10.01
N HIS A 75 -7.89 7.14 -11.32
CA HIS A 75 -8.05 5.96 -12.18
C HIS A 75 -6.81 5.05 -12.19
N LYS A 76 -5.59 5.63 -12.19
CA LYS A 76 -4.34 4.87 -12.11
C LYS A 76 -4.11 4.29 -10.72
N ALA A 77 -4.52 5.02 -9.68
CA ALA A 77 -4.47 4.52 -8.31
C ALA A 77 -5.38 3.30 -8.13
N ARG A 78 -6.62 3.36 -8.63
CA ARG A 78 -7.57 2.24 -8.63
C ARG A 78 -6.98 1.01 -9.31
N GLN A 79 -6.45 1.19 -10.53
CA GLN A 79 -5.80 0.13 -11.28
C GLN A 79 -4.66 -0.52 -10.49
N ARG A 80 -3.75 0.30 -9.93
CA ARG A 80 -2.60 -0.20 -9.16
C ARG A 80 -3.04 -0.95 -7.89
N ILE A 81 -4.10 -0.52 -7.20
CA ILE A 81 -4.65 -1.24 -6.05
C ILE A 81 -5.07 -2.65 -6.46
N VAL A 82 -5.88 -2.77 -7.51
CA VAL A 82 -6.37 -4.09 -7.98
C VAL A 82 -5.23 -4.97 -8.45
N GLU A 83 -4.28 -4.42 -9.23
CA GLU A 83 -3.09 -5.14 -9.72
C GLU A 83 -2.25 -5.68 -8.56
N LEU A 84 -1.97 -4.84 -7.55
CA LEU A 84 -1.21 -5.25 -6.38
C LEU A 84 -1.96 -6.33 -5.61
N MET A 85 -3.22 -6.09 -5.23
CA MET A 85 -3.99 -7.00 -4.38
C MET A 85 -4.11 -8.39 -4.99
N ARG A 86 -4.32 -8.48 -6.32
CA ARG A 86 -4.33 -9.74 -7.06
C ARG A 86 -2.99 -10.48 -7.00
N ALA A 87 -1.89 -9.75 -7.09
CA ALA A 87 -0.57 -10.34 -7.22
C ALA A 87 0.08 -10.72 -5.87
N VAL A 88 -0.34 -10.10 -4.77
CA VAL A 88 0.40 -10.17 -3.50
C VAL A 88 -0.39 -10.73 -2.33
N HIS A 89 -1.72 -10.64 -2.34
CA HIS A 89 -2.51 -11.04 -1.18
C HIS A 89 -2.66 -12.57 -1.12
N LEU A 90 -2.51 -13.14 0.07
CA LEU A 90 -2.56 -14.59 0.31
C LEU A 90 -3.90 -14.99 0.92
N GLU A 91 -4.34 -16.23 0.72
CA GLU A 91 -5.62 -16.71 1.25
C GLU A 91 -5.71 -16.62 2.79
N ASN A 92 -4.57 -16.77 3.48
CA ASN A 92 -4.49 -16.65 4.93
C ASN A 92 -4.59 -15.19 5.44
N GLY A 93 -4.65 -14.20 4.55
CA GLY A 93 -4.67 -12.76 4.86
C GLY A 93 -3.29 -12.11 4.97
N GLY A 94 -2.21 -12.87 4.83
CA GLY A 94 -0.87 -12.34 4.68
C GLY A 94 -0.62 -11.79 3.27
N CYS A 95 0.63 -11.39 3.02
CA CYS A 95 1.00 -10.73 1.78
C CYS A 95 2.43 -11.09 1.35
N ARG A 96 2.65 -11.14 0.04
CA ARG A 96 3.98 -11.17 -0.57
C ARG A 96 4.64 -9.79 -0.43
N HIS A 97 5.90 -9.79 -0.04
CA HIS A 97 6.63 -8.57 0.31
C HIS A 97 6.91 -7.67 -0.89
N GLN A 98 7.09 -8.25 -2.07
CA GLN A 98 7.38 -7.51 -3.29
C GLN A 98 6.47 -7.93 -4.44
N TYR A 99 6.32 -7.04 -5.41
CA TYR A 99 5.51 -7.21 -6.62
C TYR A 99 6.33 -6.88 -7.87
N SER A 100 6.29 -7.75 -8.87
CA SER A 100 6.89 -7.51 -10.19
C SER A 100 5.85 -6.97 -11.15
N ALA A 101 5.95 -5.68 -11.52
CA ALA A 101 5.07 -5.10 -12.53
C ALA A 101 5.20 -5.75 -13.92
N LEU A 102 6.37 -6.35 -14.22
CA LEU A 102 6.62 -7.02 -15.48
C LEU A 102 5.92 -8.38 -15.57
N LEU A 103 5.95 -9.15 -14.47
CA LEU A 103 5.36 -10.49 -14.40
C LEU A 103 3.92 -10.47 -13.92
N GLN A 104 3.49 -9.36 -13.30
CA GLN A 104 2.21 -9.23 -12.60
C GLN A 104 2.05 -10.25 -11.46
N GLU A 105 3.15 -10.60 -10.81
CA GLU A 105 3.24 -11.61 -9.75
C GLU A 105 3.99 -11.05 -8.54
N GLY A 106 3.62 -11.50 -7.34
CA GLY A 106 4.36 -11.23 -6.12
C GLY A 106 5.61 -12.11 -5.97
N SER A 107 6.55 -11.69 -5.13
CA SER A 107 7.73 -12.48 -4.74
C SER A 107 7.38 -13.67 -3.85
N GLU A 108 8.32 -14.60 -3.67
CA GLU A 108 8.19 -15.67 -2.68
C GLU A 108 8.41 -15.19 -1.23
N ASP A 109 9.02 -14.03 -1.04
CA ASP A 109 9.20 -13.42 0.28
C ASP A 109 7.83 -13.06 0.87
N VAL A 110 7.54 -13.59 2.06
CA VAL A 110 6.29 -13.40 2.83
C VAL A 110 6.63 -13.22 4.31
N GLY A 111 5.65 -12.85 5.13
CA GLY A 111 5.81 -12.83 6.59
C GLY A 111 6.37 -11.53 7.16
N TYR A 112 6.37 -10.43 6.40
CA TYR A 112 6.53 -9.09 6.98
C TYR A 112 5.20 -8.69 7.61
N SER A 113 5.23 -8.41 8.90
CA SER A 113 4.03 -8.36 9.75
C SER A 113 3.12 -7.16 9.49
N ASP A 114 3.57 -6.17 8.71
CA ASP A 114 2.81 -4.95 8.40
C ASP A 114 2.28 -4.87 6.96
N ASP A 115 2.83 -5.65 6.01
CA ASP A 115 2.61 -5.49 4.57
C ASP A 115 1.12 -5.46 4.17
N HIS A 116 0.35 -6.46 4.60
CA HIS A 116 -1.08 -6.59 4.27
C HIS A 116 -1.93 -5.47 4.87
N LEU A 117 -1.53 -4.85 5.98
CA LEU A 117 -2.29 -3.78 6.63
C LEU A 117 -2.23 -2.47 5.83
N TRP A 118 -1.19 -2.24 5.02
CA TRP A 118 -1.10 -1.06 4.17
C TRP A 118 -2.17 -1.00 3.09
N ALA A 119 -2.71 -2.15 2.66
CA ALA A 119 -3.78 -2.21 1.68
C ALA A 119 -5.04 -1.52 2.19
N ILE A 120 -5.37 -1.73 3.46
CA ILE A 120 -6.54 -1.14 4.11
C ILE A 120 -6.41 0.38 4.17
N LEU A 121 -5.21 0.89 4.47
CA LEU A 121 -4.95 2.33 4.49
C LEU A 121 -5.08 2.94 3.09
N ALA A 122 -4.49 2.30 2.08
CA ALA A 122 -4.52 2.77 0.69
C ALA A 122 -5.95 2.77 0.12
N VAL A 123 -6.72 1.70 0.34
CA VAL A 123 -8.13 1.61 -0.09
C VAL A 123 -8.98 2.63 0.65
N ALA A 124 -8.86 2.74 1.98
CA ALA A 124 -9.62 3.72 2.74
C ALA A 124 -9.29 5.17 2.33
N ALA A 125 -8.06 5.47 1.93
CA ALA A 125 -7.69 6.77 1.38
C ALA A 125 -8.28 6.98 -0.02
N TYR A 126 -8.20 5.99 -0.90
CA TYR A 126 -8.78 6.05 -2.25
C TYR A 126 -10.30 6.30 -2.21
N LEU A 127 -11.01 5.60 -1.34
CA LEU A 127 -12.45 5.76 -1.18
C LEU A 127 -12.82 7.16 -0.67
N LYS A 128 -11.99 7.76 0.20
CA LYS A 128 -12.20 9.14 0.66
C LYS A 128 -11.93 10.17 -0.44
N GLU A 129 -10.95 9.92 -1.28
CA GLU A 129 -10.59 10.80 -2.39
C GLU A 129 -11.65 10.79 -3.49
N THR A 130 -12.19 9.61 -3.80
CA THR A 130 -13.01 9.42 -5.02
C THR A 130 -14.49 9.17 -4.76
N GLY A 131 -14.86 8.65 -3.58
CA GLY A 131 -16.19 8.12 -3.31
C GLY A 131 -16.54 6.84 -4.09
N ASP A 132 -15.59 6.23 -4.81
CA ASP A 132 -15.81 5.05 -5.66
C ASP A 132 -15.90 3.77 -4.82
N LEU A 133 -17.07 3.52 -4.23
CA LEU A 133 -17.34 2.31 -3.44
C LEU A 133 -17.27 1.01 -4.25
N SER A 134 -17.43 1.07 -5.58
CA SER A 134 -17.40 -0.11 -6.45
C SER A 134 -16.06 -0.84 -6.41
N LEU A 135 -14.98 -0.16 -5.98
CA LEU A 135 -13.68 -0.79 -5.79
C LEU A 135 -13.74 -1.94 -4.75
N LEU A 136 -14.62 -1.84 -3.75
CA LEU A 136 -14.75 -2.88 -2.72
C LEU A 136 -15.38 -4.18 -3.26
N ASP A 137 -16.13 -4.09 -4.35
CA ASP A 137 -16.81 -5.20 -5.01
C ASP A 137 -15.96 -5.87 -6.11
N GLU A 138 -14.73 -5.38 -6.34
CA GLU A 138 -13.82 -5.99 -7.32
C GLU A 138 -13.39 -7.38 -6.87
N GLU A 139 -13.73 -8.40 -7.66
CA GLU A 139 -13.42 -9.81 -7.35
C GLU A 139 -12.13 -10.29 -8.03
N PHE A 140 -11.30 -10.99 -7.27
CA PHE A 140 -10.12 -11.66 -7.80
C PHE A 140 -9.67 -12.81 -6.89
N THR A 141 -8.82 -13.68 -7.44
CA THR A 141 -8.24 -14.80 -6.70
C THR A 141 -7.06 -14.36 -5.83
N TYR A 142 -6.73 -15.17 -4.84
CA TYR A 142 -5.52 -15.03 -4.04
C TYR A 142 -4.26 -15.42 -4.84
N SER A 143 -3.12 -14.83 -4.47
CA SER A 143 -1.85 -15.03 -5.19
C SER A 143 -1.20 -16.39 -4.98
N ASP A 144 -1.60 -17.13 -3.94
CA ASP A 144 -1.16 -18.48 -3.62
C ASP A 144 -2.22 -19.55 -3.92
N ASN A 145 -3.46 -19.14 -4.22
CA ASN A 145 -4.56 -20.04 -4.52
C ASN A 145 -5.46 -19.49 -5.65
N GLY A 146 -5.42 -20.13 -6.82
CA GLY A 146 -6.27 -19.76 -7.96
C GLY A 146 -7.72 -20.27 -7.88
N GLY A 147 -8.11 -20.97 -6.81
CA GLY A 147 -9.44 -21.58 -6.66
C GLY A 147 -10.47 -20.74 -5.91
N LEU A 148 -10.03 -19.94 -4.93
CA LEU A 148 -10.90 -19.05 -4.17
C LEU A 148 -10.82 -17.63 -4.73
N SER A 149 -11.97 -17.07 -5.09
CA SER A 149 -12.13 -15.67 -5.50
C SER A 149 -13.09 -15.01 -4.53
N GLU A 150 -12.71 -13.84 -4.01
CA GLU A 150 -13.55 -13.02 -3.15
C GLU A 150 -13.43 -11.55 -3.58
N ASP A 151 -14.35 -10.70 -3.12
CA ASP A 151 -14.26 -9.26 -3.36
C ASP A 151 -13.13 -8.60 -2.54
N LEU A 152 -12.71 -7.40 -2.95
CA LEU A 152 -11.64 -6.68 -2.27
C LEU A 152 -11.95 -6.45 -0.78
N TYR A 153 -13.22 -6.22 -0.41
CA TYR A 153 -13.58 -6.05 1.00
C TYR A 153 -13.22 -7.28 1.85
N HIS A 154 -13.50 -8.49 1.35
CA HIS A 154 -13.15 -9.74 2.02
C HIS A 154 -11.64 -9.97 2.07
N HIS A 155 -10.89 -9.60 1.02
CA HIS A 155 -9.43 -9.57 1.07
C HIS A 155 -8.94 -8.68 2.23
N LEU A 156 -9.45 -7.45 2.35
CA LEU A 156 -9.07 -6.54 3.43
C LEU A 156 -9.48 -7.06 4.83
N LEU A 157 -10.61 -7.76 4.93
CA LEU A 157 -11.04 -8.37 6.18
C LEU A 157 -10.08 -9.47 6.63
N ARG A 158 -9.62 -10.32 5.70
CA ARG A 158 -8.62 -11.35 6.00
C ARG A 158 -7.29 -10.74 6.44
N ALA A 159 -6.87 -9.64 5.83
CA ALA A 159 -5.68 -8.90 6.26
C ALA A 159 -5.77 -8.48 7.75
N VAL A 160 -6.91 -7.94 8.20
CA VAL A 160 -7.11 -7.63 9.62
C VAL A 160 -7.09 -8.89 10.48
N GLN A 161 -7.77 -9.95 10.04
CA GLN A 161 -7.85 -11.22 10.77
C GLN A 161 -6.47 -11.88 10.92
N TYR A 162 -5.62 -11.81 9.91
CA TYR A 162 -4.27 -12.35 9.95
C TYR A 162 -3.47 -11.77 11.12
N SER A 163 -3.34 -10.44 11.22
CA SER A 163 -2.65 -9.80 12.36
C SER A 163 -3.39 -9.97 13.69
N PHE A 164 -4.72 -10.06 13.68
CA PHE A 164 -5.49 -10.27 14.92
C PHE A 164 -5.32 -11.69 15.47
N ASN A 165 -5.18 -12.68 14.61
CA ASN A 165 -4.99 -14.07 15.01
C ASN A 165 -3.52 -14.36 15.36
N ASP A 166 -2.59 -13.66 14.73
CA ASP A 166 -1.16 -13.81 14.97
C ASP A 166 -0.62 -12.87 16.06
N ARG A 167 -0.98 -13.14 17.32
CA ARG A 167 -0.53 -12.34 18.48
C ARG A 167 0.31 -13.14 19.46
N GLY A 168 1.27 -12.47 20.09
CA GLY A 168 2.10 -13.04 21.14
C GLY A 168 1.49 -12.91 22.54
N ALA A 169 2.34 -13.11 23.55
CA ALA A 169 1.93 -13.20 24.96
C ALA A 169 1.32 -11.91 25.52
N HIS A 170 1.64 -10.74 24.95
CA HIS A 170 1.10 -9.47 25.40
C HIS A 170 -0.13 -9.02 24.61
N GLY A 171 -0.60 -9.86 23.67
CA GLY A 171 -1.71 -9.53 22.79
C GLY A 171 -1.35 -8.54 21.68
N LEU A 172 -0.06 -8.40 21.37
CA LEU A 172 0.44 -7.62 20.24
C LEU A 172 0.70 -8.54 19.04
N PRO A 173 0.55 -8.06 17.79
CA PRO A 173 0.91 -8.85 16.62
C PRO A 173 2.38 -9.27 16.65
N ARG A 174 2.67 -10.49 16.21
CA ARG A 174 4.05 -10.97 16.11
C ARG A 174 4.83 -10.20 15.05
N LEU A 175 6.12 -10.01 15.29
CA LEU A 175 7.02 -9.27 14.39
C LEU A 175 7.29 -10.03 13.09
N ARG A 176 7.39 -11.36 13.17
CA ARG A 176 7.71 -12.24 12.04
C ARG A 176 9.03 -11.83 11.38
N ALA A 177 9.13 -11.72 10.05
CA ALA A 177 10.39 -11.41 9.38
C ALA A 177 10.92 -9.99 9.70
N ALA A 178 10.00 -9.02 9.75
CA ALA A 178 10.20 -7.63 10.18
C ALA A 178 8.82 -6.93 10.18
N ASP A 179 8.75 -5.69 10.66
CA ASP A 179 7.66 -4.77 10.36
C ASP A 179 8.13 -3.69 9.36
N TRP A 180 7.52 -2.51 9.36
CA TRP A 180 7.91 -1.38 8.50
C TRP A 180 9.41 -1.06 8.54
N ASN A 181 10.08 -1.33 9.67
CA ASN A 181 11.52 -1.24 9.77
C ASN A 181 12.18 -2.56 9.38
N ASP A 182 12.51 -2.73 8.10
CA ASP A 182 13.17 -3.92 7.58
C ASP A 182 14.47 -4.29 8.33
N THR A 183 15.16 -3.30 8.94
CA THR A 183 16.44 -3.54 9.65
C THR A 183 16.27 -4.10 11.07
N ILE A 184 15.05 -4.15 11.60
CA ILE A 184 14.78 -4.77 12.91
C ILE A 184 14.88 -6.30 12.84
N GLY A 185 14.62 -6.87 11.66
CA GLY A 185 14.60 -8.32 11.41
C GLY A 185 13.56 -9.06 12.28
N GLU A 186 13.77 -10.36 12.47
CA GLU A 186 12.88 -11.24 13.24
C GLU A 186 12.96 -11.08 14.77
N GLY A 187 13.79 -10.15 15.22
CA GLY A 187 14.16 -10.02 16.62
C GLY A 187 14.97 -11.23 17.11
N PRO A 188 15.00 -11.48 18.42
CA PRO A 188 15.78 -12.58 18.98
C PRO A 188 15.11 -13.97 18.80
N ASP A 189 13.78 -14.02 18.67
CA ASP A 189 13.02 -15.25 18.49
C ASP A 189 11.65 -14.92 17.85
N GLU A 190 11.45 -15.35 16.61
CA GLU A 190 10.25 -15.09 15.81
C GLU A 190 8.95 -15.52 16.51
N GLU A 191 9.02 -16.55 17.35
CA GLU A 191 7.86 -17.09 18.08
C GLU A 191 7.50 -16.30 19.34
N VAL A 192 8.24 -15.25 19.70
CA VAL A 192 7.91 -14.37 20.84
C VAL A 192 8.11 -12.89 20.53
N SER A 193 8.83 -12.53 19.48
CA SER A 193 8.96 -11.15 19.02
C SER A 193 7.59 -10.58 18.63
N GLU A 194 7.24 -9.41 19.19
CA GLU A 194 6.00 -8.69 18.92
C GLU A 194 6.30 -7.26 18.44
N SER A 195 5.46 -6.72 17.56
CA SER A 195 5.59 -5.33 17.07
C SER A 195 4.50 -4.43 17.65
N VAL A 196 4.93 -3.39 18.37
CA VAL A 196 4.05 -2.30 18.83
C VAL A 196 3.52 -1.49 17.65
N LEU A 197 4.34 -1.28 16.61
CA LEU A 197 3.94 -0.56 15.41
C LEU A 197 2.78 -1.28 14.71
N VAL A 198 2.90 -2.60 14.51
CA VAL A 198 1.84 -3.41 13.89
C VAL A 198 0.60 -3.44 14.78
N GLY A 199 0.75 -3.46 16.11
CA GLY A 199 -0.37 -3.30 17.04
C GLY A 199 -1.13 -1.99 16.84
N MET A 200 -0.43 -0.87 16.67
CA MET A 200 -1.03 0.44 16.37
C MET A 200 -1.70 0.46 14.99
N MET A 201 -1.05 -0.15 13.99
CA MET A 201 -1.61 -0.28 12.63
C MET A 201 -2.89 -1.10 12.66
N LEU A 202 -2.90 -2.26 13.32
CA LEU A 202 -4.07 -3.12 13.45
C LEU A 202 -5.26 -2.36 14.05
N VAL A 203 -5.05 -1.60 15.13
CA VAL A 203 -6.11 -0.77 15.73
C VAL A 203 -6.65 0.26 14.74
N LYS A 204 -5.76 0.93 14.00
CA LYS A 204 -6.17 1.93 13.00
C LYS A 204 -6.93 1.28 11.85
N MET A 205 -6.43 0.17 11.31
CA MET A 205 -7.02 -0.49 10.14
C MET A 205 -8.35 -1.17 10.49
N ALA A 206 -8.47 -1.76 11.67
CA ALA A 206 -9.75 -2.26 12.17
C ALA A 206 -10.80 -1.14 12.30
N LYS A 207 -10.40 0.06 12.78
CA LYS A 207 -11.31 1.23 12.83
C LYS A 207 -11.72 1.70 11.44
N ASP A 208 -10.82 1.67 10.46
CA ASP A 208 -11.16 2.01 9.08
C ASP A 208 -12.08 0.96 8.46
N MET A 209 -11.85 -0.35 8.67
CA MET A 209 -12.78 -1.41 8.24
C MET A 209 -14.19 -1.25 8.85
N VAL A 210 -14.30 -0.93 10.15
CA VAL A 210 -15.60 -0.64 10.80
C VAL A 210 -16.31 0.57 10.21
N ARG A 211 -15.58 1.51 9.58
CA ARG A 211 -16.21 2.62 8.85
C ARG A 211 -16.71 2.16 7.49
N LEU A 212 -15.96 1.29 6.79
CA LEU A 212 -16.37 0.74 5.50
C LEU A 212 -17.68 -0.05 5.61
N THR A 213 -17.89 -0.81 6.69
CA THR A 213 -19.15 -1.53 6.92
C THR A 213 -20.38 -0.63 7.10
N LYS A 214 -20.19 0.67 7.32
CA LYS A 214 -21.29 1.64 7.45
C LYS A 214 -21.62 2.34 6.12
N LEU A 215 -20.81 2.11 5.08
CA LEU A 215 -20.98 2.69 3.75
C LEU A 215 -21.82 1.80 2.82
N GLY A 216 -22.12 0.55 3.23
CA GLY A 216 -22.99 -0.40 2.55
C GLY A 216 -24.23 -0.73 3.38
#